data_AF-A0A1H9SCX2-F1
#
_entry.id   AF-A0A1H9SCX2-F1
#
_cell.length_a   1.000
_cell.length_b   1.000
_cell.length_c   1.000
_cell.angle_alpha   90.00
_cell.angle_beta   90.00
_cell.angle_gamma   90.00
#
_symmetry.space_group_name_H-M   'P 1'
#
loop_
_entity.id
_entity.type
_entity.pdbx_description
1 polymer ?
#
loop_
_entity_poly.entity_id
_entity_poly.type
_entity_poly.pdbx_seq_one_letter_code
_entity_poly.pdbx_strand_id
1 'polypeptide(L)'
;MPVSSLSLNDLMAQADALQQQGLVDQAIALYQHWLTAHHHNPLRLVAWFNVGVLLAGVGRAAESQAAYQEALQLNPQFFHARLNLGHQLETQGAVDDAIVQWRMVLDALEQTDNPDKALQLHALNNLGRVLESQRRLNEAEAYLLRSLQVDPEQSAPLQHYIHIRQKQCAWPVYQRLELLTLNQQLLSTSSLACLALHDDPALQLLTSREFVHAKVQPAAPRRPVRQRAPGERIRIGYLSGDLCMHAVGLLTVELFELHDRQQFEVFGFCWSREDGSPLRTRIIHAFDHHIRIGHLDDTRAAELIASCGIDILVDLQGLTSGARPNILAQRPAPIQISYLGLPATCGMPAIDYILADPFVFPPELEPFMTEKPLRVPRCYQVSDRQRSVGPALSRADCGLPEDKLVFASFNNNYKFTQEQVAVWMRILQRVPHSVLWLLADNQWVEKNIKEQARIHGLDTARIIFSGRAMPQEYMARLQLPDLFLDTFPYNAGTTANDILWMGTPILTYAGRSYISRMCGSLLTAVGLPDLITYSLADYEEKAVQLGTNPRRLASYRRYLNEFRQQSDLFDIPQLVKDIEQAFLSKVQS
;
A
#
# COMPACT_ATOMS: atom_id res chain seq x y z
N MET A 1 30.65 -44.06 6.75
CA MET A 1 31.89 -43.66 7.47
C MET A 1 31.49 -43.13 8.85
N PRO A 2 32.27 -43.36 9.92
CA PRO A 2 31.95 -42.76 11.22
C PRO A 2 32.02 -41.23 11.12
N VAL A 3 31.07 -40.52 11.75
CA VAL A 3 30.96 -39.05 11.67
C VAL A 3 32.25 -38.36 12.18
N SER A 4 32.97 -39.00 13.09
CA SER A 4 34.25 -38.55 13.64
C SER A 4 35.42 -38.55 12.64
N SER A 5 35.26 -39.13 11.45
CA SER A 5 36.30 -39.14 10.40
C SER A 5 35.93 -38.30 9.17
N LEU A 6 34.79 -37.60 9.18
CA LEU A 6 34.34 -36.79 8.05
C LEU A 6 35.05 -35.45 8.02
N SER A 7 35.53 -35.05 6.83
CA SER A 7 35.95 -33.66 6.59
C SER A 7 34.72 -32.72 6.58
N LEU A 8 34.92 -31.40 6.74
CA LEU A 8 33.82 -30.43 6.61
C LEU A 8 33.17 -30.50 5.22
N ASN A 9 33.96 -30.68 4.16
CA ASN A 9 33.43 -30.76 2.79
C ASN A 9 32.55 -32.00 2.60
N ASP A 10 32.97 -33.16 3.12
CA ASP A 10 32.17 -34.39 3.04
C ASP A 10 30.90 -34.30 3.90
N LEU A 11 30.99 -33.61 5.05
CA LEU A 11 29.86 -33.31 5.91
C LEU A 11 28.81 -32.45 5.17
N MET A 12 29.26 -31.36 4.54
CA MET A 12 28.40 -30.46 3.78
C MET A 12 27.73 -31.19 2.61
N ALA A 13 28.50 -31.95 1.83
CA ALA A 13 27.95 -32.71 0.70
C ALA A 13 26.89 -33.74 1.14
N GLN A 14 27.12 -34.45 2.26
CA GLN A 14 26.13 -35.39 2.80
C GLN A 14 24.89 -34.67 3.36
N ALA A 15 25.06 -33.55 4.06
CA ALA A 15 23.96 -32.75 4.56
C ALA A 15 23.11 -32.16 3.42
N ASP A 16 23.73 -31.73 2.31
CA ASP A 16 23.03 -31.24 1.13
C ASP A 16 22.25 -32.36 0.44
N ALA A 17 22.81 -33.57 0.35
CA ALA A 17 22.09 -34.73 -0.18
C ALA A 17 20.85 -35.09 0.68
N LEU A 18 20.95 -34.98 2.00
CA LEU A 18 19.82 -35.18 2.91
C LEU A 18 18.75 -34.09 2.73
N GLN A 19 19.15 -32.82 2.56
CA GLN A 19 18.22 -31.73 2.29
C GLN A 19 17.47 -31.93 0.98
N GLN A 20 18.15 -32.35 -0.09
CA GLN A 20 17.51 -32.64 -1.38
C GLN A 20 16.48 -33.77 -1.31
N GLN A 21 16.60 -34.66 -0.33
CA GLN A 21 15.63 -35.73 -0.04
C GLN A 21 14.52 -35.30 0.93
N GLY A 22 14.53 -34.05 1.40
CA GLY A 22 13.59 -33.53 2.40
C GLY A 22 13.91 -33.97 3.85
N LEU A 23 15.06 -34.60 4.08
CA LEU A 23 15.48 -35.13 5.38
C LEU A 23 16.27 -34.09 6.20
N VAL A 24 15.71 -32.90 6.37
CA VAL A 24 16.42 -31.76 6.98
C VAL A 24 16.84 -32.01 8.43
N ASP A 25 15.99 -32.66 9.24
CA ASP A 25 16.36 -32.99 10.63
C ASP A 25 17.55 -33.96 10.72
N GLN A 26 17.70 -34.85 9.73
CA GLN A 26 18.87 -35.75 9.67
C GLN A 26 20.13 -34.97 9.30
N ALA A 27 20.02 -33.98 8.40
CA ALA A 27 21.13 -33.08 8.08
C ALA A 27 21.57 -32.29 9.32
N ILE A 28 20.62 -31.76 10.09
CA ILE A 28 20.90 -31.05 11.36
C ILE A 28 21.61 -31.99 12.35
N ALA A 29 21.08 -33.19 12.57
CA ALA A 29 21.67 -34.17 13.48
C ALA A 29 23.09 -34.57 13.03
N LEU A 30 23.33 -34.70 11.72
CA LEU A 30 24.64 -35.00 11.17
C LEU A 30 25.67 -33.91 11.52
N TYR A 31 25.32 -32.63 11.32
CA TYR A 31 26.18 -31.52 11.75
C TYR A 31 26.41 -31.51 13.27
N GLN A 32 25.37 -31.73 14.08
CA GLN A 32 25.49 -31.75 15.55
C GLN A 32 26.41 -32.87 16.06
N HIS A 33 26.33 -34.07 15.46
CA HIS A 33 27.25 -35.17 15.75
C HIS A 33 28.68 -34.82 15.34
N TRP A 34 28.86 -34.18 14.18
CA TRP A 34 30.18 -33.75 13.73
C TRP A 34 30.79 -32.70 14.66
N LEU A 35 30.00 -31.71 15.08
CA LEU A 35 30.39 -30.65 16.03
C LEU A 35 30.82 -31.23 17.39
N THR A 36 30.16 -32.31 17.83
CA THR A 36 30.52 -33.04 19.05
C THR A 36 31.83 -33.82 18.86
N ALA A 37 32.03 -34.48 17.72
CA ALA A 37 33.26 -35.24 17.49
C ALA A 37 34.52 -34.36 17.27
N HIS A 38 34.35 -33.09 16.89
CA HIS A 38 35.44 -32.22 16.44
C HIS A 38 35.65 -30.98 17.32
N HIS A 39 35.53 -31.09 18.64
CA HIS A 39 35.53 -29.96 19.59
C HIS A 39 36.62 -28.88 19.38
N HIS A 40 37.83 -29.24 18.94
CA HIS A 40 38.93 -28.30 18.73
C HIS A 40 39.13 -27.85 17.27
N ASN A 41 38.25 -28.25 16.34
CA ASN A 41 38.39 -27.92 14.94
C ASN A 41 37.96 -26.45 14.67
N PRO A 42 38.80 -25.60 14.05
CA PRO A 42 38.45 -24.21 13.75
C PRO A 42 37.28 -24.09 12.76
N LEU A 43 37.04 -25.12 11.93
CA LEU A 43 35.95 -25.15 10.96
C LEU A 43 34.57 -25.39 11.59
N ARG A 44 34.49 -25.60 12.91
CA ARG A 44 33.22 -25.63 13.66
C ARG A 44 32.39 -24.37 13.46
N LEU A 45 33.05 -23.23 13.21
CA LEU A 45 32.39 -21.97 12.86
C LEU A 45 31.40 -22.13 11.70
N VAL A 46 31.84 -22.79 10.62
CA VAL A 46 31.03 -23.00 9.40
C VAL A 46 29.93 -24.03 9.65
N ALA A 47 30.24 -25.11 10.38
CA ALA A 47 29.26 -26.11 10.75
C ALA A 47 28.12 -25.53 11.62
N TRP A 48 28.44 -24.70 12.63
CA TRP A 48 27.43 -24.02 13.44
C TRP A 48 26.55 -23.07 12.62
N PHE A 49 27.14 -22.32 11.68
CA PHE A 49 26.36 -21.48 10.77
C PHE A 49 25.41 -22.28 9.88
N ASN A 50 25.87 -23.40 9.31
CA ASN A 50 25.01 -24.26 8.50
C ASN A 50 23.87 -24.87 9.33
N VAL A 51 24.14 -25.29 10.58
CA VAL A 51 23.09 -25.71 11.53
C VAL A 51 22.06 -24.62 11.73
N GLY A 52 22.49 -23.37 11.96
CA GLY A 52 21.59 -22.23 12.11
C GLY A 52 20.70 -22.02 10.88
N VAL A 53 21.29 -22.07 9.67
CA VAL A 53 20.54 -21.95 8.41
C VAL A 53 19.47 -23.05 8.26
N LEU A 54 19.82 -24.31 8.55
CA LEU A 54 18.86 -25.41 8.47
C LEU A 54 17.73 -25.27 9.49
N LEU A 55 18.06 -24.94 10.74
CA LEU A 55 17.09 -24.73 11.81
C LEU A 55 16.13 -23.59 11.50
N ALA A 56 16.63 -22.49 10.93
CA ALA A 56 15.79 -21.40 10.45
C ALA A 56 14.82 -21.87 9.37
N GLY A 57 15.30 -22.67 8.40
CA GLY A 57 14.48 -23.21 7.30
C GLY A 57 13.33 -24.12 7.75
N VAL A 58 13.47 -24.81 8.88
CA VAL A 58 12.40 -25.64 9.48
C VAL A 58 11.62 -24.94 10.59
N GLY A 59 11.83 -23.63 10.79
CA GLY A 59 11.09 -22.83 11.78
C GLY A 59 11.53 -23.03 13.23
N ARG A 60 12.68 -23.67 13.49
CA ARG A 60 13.25 -23.88 14.84
C ARG A 60 14.05 -22.65 15.27
N ALA A 61 13.34 -21.53 15.43
CA ALA A 61 13.87 -20.19 15.59
C ALA A 61 14.87 -20.02 16.76
N ALA A 62 14.55 -20.55 17.94
CA ALA A 62 15.40 -20.42 19.13
C ALA A 62 16.72 -21.20 18.99
N GLU A 63 16.67 -22.39 18.39
CA GLU A 63 17.85 -23.22 18.17
C GLU A 63 18.73 -22.64 17.05
N SER A 64 18.11 -22.09 16.01
CA SER A 64 18.81 -21.34 14.95
C SER A 64 19.63 -20.18 15.52
N GLN A 65 19.01 -19.38 16.38
CA GLN A 65 19.67 -18.28 17.09
C GLN A 65 20.85 -18.78 17.93
N ALA A 66 20.66 -19.84 18.72
CA ALA A 66 21.73 -20.41 19.52
C ALA A 66 22.92 -20.89 18.65
N ALA A 67 22.64 -21.54 17.52
CA ALA A 67 23.67 -21.98 16.59
C ALA A 67 24.47 -20.81 15.98
N TYR A 68 23.82 -19.70 15.62
CA TYR A 68 24.53 -18.50 15.18
C TYR A 68 25.35 -17.86 16.30
N GLN A 69 24.85 -17.86 17.54
CA GLN A 69 25.60 -17.36 18.69
C GLN A 69 26.86 -18.20 18.96
N GLU A 70 26.78 -19.53 18.85
CA GLU A 70 27.95 -20.43 18.93
C GLU A 70 28.99 -20.11 17.85
N ALA A 71 28.55 -19.88 16.62
CA ALA A 71 29.46 -19.43 15.55
C ALA A 71 30.14 -18.10 15.92
N LEU A 72 29.39 -17.13 16.43
CA LEU A 72 29.93 -15.82 16.81
C LEU A 72 30.82 -15.85 18.06
N GLN A 73 30.66 -16.82 18.96
CA GLN A 73 31.59 -17.04 20.06
C GLN A 73 32.95 -17.53 19.56
N LEU A 74 32.97 -18.40 18.53
CA LEU A 74 34.20 -18.88 17.91
C LEU A 74 34.91 -17.78 17.11
N ASN A 75 34.14 -16.96 16.39
CA ASN A 75 34.66 -15.80 15.66
C ASN A 75 33.64 -14.65 15.63
N PRO A 76 33.84 -13.60 16.45
CA PRO A 76 32.94 -12.43 16.48
C PRO A 76 32.81 -11.67 15.15
N GLN A 77 33.80 -11.79 14.26
CA GLN A 77 33.83 -11.19 12.92
C GLN A 77 33.25 -12.10 11.83
N PHE A 78 32.61 -13.22 12.19
CA PHE A 78 31.92 -14.03 11.19
C PHE A 78 30.59 -13.39 10.76
N PHE A 79 30.70 -12.39 9.89
CA PHE A 79 29.60 -11.50 9.52
C PHE A 79 28.40 -12.23 8.92
N HIS A 80 28.58 -13.32 8.18
CA HIS A 80 27.45 -14.13 7.67
C HIS A 80 26.54 -14.65 8.80
N ALA A 81 27.13 -15.15 9.90
CA ALA A 81 26.34 -15.59 11.05
C ALA A 81 25.65 -14.40 11.75
N ARG A 82 26.31 -13.24 11.82
CA ARG A 82 25.72 -12.03 12.42
C ARG A 82 24.54 -11.48 11.61
N LEU A 83 24.67 -11.45 10.29
CA LEU A 83 23.60 -11.02 9.39
C LEU A 83 22.37 -11.92 9.50
N ASN A 84 22.57 -13.24 9.54
CA ASN A 84 21.48 -14.21 9.69
C ASN A 84 20.89 -14.23 11.11
N LEU A 85 21.70 -13.98 12.14
CA LEU A 85 21.18 -13.75 13.49
C LEU A 85 20.23 -12.54 13.50
N GLY A 86 20.57 -11.45 12.79
CA GLY A 86 19.67 -10.31 12.63
C GLY A 86 18.32 -10.70 12.00
N HIS A 87 18.33 -11.47 10.91
CA HIS A 87 17.10 -12.00 10.29
C HIS A 87 16.28 -12.87 11.26
N GLN A 88 16.97 -13.71 12.02
CA GLN A 88 16.33 -14.61 12.99
C GLN A 88 15.65 -13.82 14.12
N LEU A 89 16.31 -12.78 14.63
CA LEU A 89 15.78 -11.87 15.65
C LEU A 89 14.59 -11.07 15.13
N GLU A 90 14.67 -10.55 13.90
CA GLU A 90 13.56 -9.84 13.26
C GLU A 90 12.32 -10.73 13.15
N THR A 91 12.49 -11.98 12.68
CA THR A 91 11.40 -12.96 12.53
C THR A 91 10.72 -13.28 13.87
N GLN A 92 11.46 -13.20 14.98
CA GLN A 92 10.93 -13.38 16.34
C GLN A 92 10.31 -12.09 16.92
N GLY A 93 10.37 -10.97 16.21
CA GLY A 93 9.88 -9.66 16.67
C GLY A 93 10.90 -8.85 17.49
N ALA A 94 12.12 -9.36 17.70
CA ALA A 94 13.22 -8.66 18.38
C ALA A 94 13.93 -7.69 17.41
N VAL A 95 13.17 -6.72 16.90
CA VAL A 95 13.59 -5.85 15.79
C VAL A 95 14.77 -4.95 16.14
N ASP A 96 14.81 -4.38 17.35
CA ASP A 96 15.93 -3.52 17.76
C ASP A 96 17.23 -4.33 17.91
N ASP A 97 17.15 -5.57 18.40
CA ASP A 97 18.31 -6.46 18.47
C ASP A 97 18.83 -6.84 17.08
N ALA A 98 17.92 -7.05 16.12
CA ALA A 98 18.28 -7.28 14.72
C ALA A 98 19.05 -6.09 14.12
N ILE A 99 18.56 -4.87 14.37
CA ILE A 99 19.23 -3.62 13.96
C ILE A 99 20.63 -3.53 14.55
N VAL A 100 20.81 -3.87 15.83
CA VAL A 100 22.13 -3.91 16.47
C VAL A 100 23.07 -4.88 15.74
N GLN A 101 22.60 -6.08 15.39
CA GLN A 101 23.45 -7.06 14.69
C GLN A 101 23.94 -6.53 13.33
N TRP A 102 23.06 -5.93 12.53
CA TRP A 102 23.45 -5.41 11.22
C TRP A 102 24.34 -4.16 11.31
N ARG A 103 24.13 -3.28 12.31
CA ARG A 103 25.02 -2.14 12.57
C ARG A 103 26.43 -2.58 12.92
N MET A 104 26.57 -3.59 13.79
CA MET A 104 27.88 -4.15 14.14
C MET A 104 28.65 -4.68 12.92
N VAL A 105 27.96 -5.22 11.91
CA VAL A 105 28.61 -5.62 10.64
C VAL A 105 29.13 -4.40 9.90
N LEU A 106 28.32 -3.34 9.76
CA LEU A 106 28.74 -2.11 9.08
C LEU A 106 29.91 -1.42 9.79
N ASP A 107 29.82 -1.26 11.11
CA ASP A 107 30.86 -0.59 11.91
C ASP A 107 32.21 -1.33 11.80
N ALA A 108 32.17 -2.66 11.71
CA ALA A 108 33.37 -3.47 11.53
C ALA A 108 33.91 -3.39 10.09
N LEU A 109 33.05 -3.40 9.08
CA LEU A 109 33.45 -3.25 7.67
C LEU A 109 34.03 -1.86 7.37
N GLU A 110 33.52 -0.80 8.00
CA GLU A 110 34.05 0.57 7.87
C GLU A 110 35.51 0.71 8.34
N GLN A 111 35.99 -0.22 9.18
CA GLN A 111 37.37 -0.25 9.66
C GLN A 111 38.31 -1.07 8.75
N THR A 112 37.81 -1.58 7.62
CA THR A 112 38.59 -2.38 6.66
C THR A 112 38.89 -1.58 5.40
N ASP A 113 40.11 -1.73 4.84
CA ASP A 113 40.53 -0.98 3.64
C ASP A 113 39.73 -1.35 2.38
N ASN A 114 39.20 -2.58 2.32
CA ASN A 114 38.42 -3.08 1.20
C ASN A 114 37.21 -3.89 1.74
N PRO A 115 36.14 -3.21 2.18
CA PRO A 115 34.98 -3.87 2.75
C PRO A 115 34.29 -4.76 1.70
N ASP A 116 33.85 -5.94 2.13
CA ASP A 116 33.04 -6.82 1.31
C ASP A 116 31.71 -6.13 0.97
N LYS A 117 31.54 -5.79 -0.31
CA LYS A 117 30.36 -5.09 -0.80
C LYS A 117 29.07 -5.90 -0.59
N ALA A 118 29.10 -7.22 -0.71
CA ALA A 118 27.90 -8.04 -0.56
C ALA A 118 27.42 -8.04 0.90
N LEU A 119 28.35 -8.14 1.86
CA LEU A 119 28.01 -8.03 3.29
C LEU A 119 27.50 -6.63 3.65
N GLN A 120 28.11 -5.60 3.09
CA GLN A 120 27.70 -4.21 3.30
C GLN A 120 26.28 -3.97 2.77
N LEU A 121 25.99 -4.37 1.53
CA LEU A 121 24.67 -4.25 0.92
C LEU A 121 23.61 -5.03 1.69
N HIS A 122 23.93 -6.25 2.15
CA HIS A 122 23.02 -7.05 2.96
C HIS A 122 22.62 -6.34 4.25
N ALA A 123 23.57 -5.77 4.99
CA ALA A 123 23.28 -5.01 6.21
C ALA A 123 22.49 -3.73 5.91
N LEU A 124 22.93 -2.91 4.94
CA LEU A 124 22.29 -1.64 4.59
C LEU A 124 20.84 -1.83 4.13
N ASN A 125 20.58 -2.80 3.27
CA ASN A 125 19.23 -3.06 2.74
C ASN A 125 18.27 -3.54 3.83
N ASN A 126 18.73 -4.41 4.74
CA ASN A 126 17.90 -4.86 5.85
C ASN A 126 17.62 -3.76 6.86
N LEU A 127 18.63 -2.94 7.20
CA LEU A 127 18.43 -1.75 8.03
C LEU A 127 17.42 -0.79 7.39
N GLY A 128 17.59 -0.46 6.10
CA GLY A 128 16.66 0.40 5.37
C GLY A 128 15.22 -0.09 5.42
N ARG A 129 14.99 -1.37 5.09
CA ARG A 129 13.66 -2.00 5.08
C ARG A 129 13.01 -2.04 6.47
N VAL A 130 13.77 -2.45 7.49
CA VAL A 130 13.24 -2.63 8.85
C VAL A 130 12.99 -1.29 9.52
N LEU A 131 13.87 -0.31 9.34
CA LEU A 131 13.65 1.03 9.87
C LEU A 131 12.45 1.70 9.21
N GLU A 132 12.20 1.45 7.93
CA GLU A 132 10.97 1.91 7.26
C GLU A 132 9.72 1.30 7.91
N SER A 133 9.70 -0.02 8.17
CA SER A 133 8.55 -0.68 8.78
C SER A 133 8.27 -0.19 10.21
N GLN A 134 9.32 0.21 10.93
CA GLN A 134 9.25 0.87 12.24
C GLN A 134 8.95 2.37 12.18
N ARG A 135 8.67 2.94 11.00
CA ARG A 135 8.44 4.38 10.78
C ARG A 135 9.62 5.28 11.19
N ARG A 136 10.84 4.74 11.28
CA ARG A 136 12.10 5.48 11.50
C ARG A 136 12.65 5.99 10.17
N LEU A 137 11.83 6.81 9.49
CA LEU A 137 11.97 7.12 8.06
C LEU A 137 13.31 7.79 7.69
N ASN A 138 13.80 8.72 8.50
CA ASN A 138 15.06 9.41 8.22
C ASN A 138 16.28 8.48 8.31
N GLU A 139 16.32 7.58 9.31
CA GLU A 139 17.37 6.58 9.41
C GLU A 139 17.29 5.58 8.25
N ALA A 140 16.09 5.12 7.90
CA ALA A 140 15.86 4.25 6.76
C ALA A 140 16.36 4.88 5.45
N GLU A 141 16.01 6.15 5.22
CA GLU A 141 16.48 6.92 4.06
C GLU A 141 18.00 7.00 4.01
N ALA A 142 18.66 7.30 5.14
CA ALA A 142 20.12 7.39 5.20
C ALA A 142 20.80 6.06 4.86
N TYR A 143 20.31 4.93 5.38
CA TYR A 143 20.88 3.61 5.05
C TYR A 143 20.60 3.18 3.61
N LEU A 144 19.41 3.47 3.07
CA LEU A 144 19.11 3.20 1.65
C LEU A 144 19.96 4.05 0.72
N LEU A 145 20.17 5.33 1.04
CA LEU A 145 21.07 6.20 0.28
C LEU A 145 22.49 5.66 0.28
N ARG A 146 23.00 5.23 1.45
CA ARG A 146 24.31 4.56 1.55
C ARG A 146 24.35 3.27 0.73
N SER A 147 23.28 2.49 0.71
CA SER A 147 23.21 1.27 -0.12
C SER A 147 23.34 1.60 -1.61
N LEU A 148 22.60 2.61 -2.07
CA LEU A 148 22.61 3.07 -3.46
C LEU A 148 23.94 3.73 -3.87
N GLN A 149 24.73 4.23 -2.92
CA GLN A 149 26.10 4.69 -3.18
C GLN A 149 27.08 3.53 -3.37
N VAL A 150 26.83 2.38 -2.74
CA VAL A 150 27.65 1.16 -2.90
C VAL A 150 27.31 0.46 -4.22
N ASP A 151 26.01 0.34 -4.51
CA ASP A 151 25.50 -0.20 -5.78
C ASP A 151 24.21 0.53 -6.22
N PRO A 152 24.27 1.36 -7.27
CA PRO A 152 23.12 2.12 -7.75
C PRO A 152 22.10 1.28 -8.56
N GLU A 153 22.45 0.08 -9.01
CA GLU A 153 21.57 -0.72 -9.90
C GLU A 153 20.48 -1.50 -9.13
N GLN A 154 20.37 -1.28 -7.82
CA GLN A 154 19.43 -1.98 -6.95
C GLN A 154 18.03 -1.38 -7.00
N SER A 155 17.14 -1.96 -7.82
CA SER A 155 15.75 -1.47 -7.98
C SER A 155 14.93 -1.48 -6.69
N ALA A 156 15.04 -2.52 -5.86
CA ALA A 156 14.26 -2.63 -4.62
C ALA A 156 14.63 -1.55 -3.57
N PRO A 157 15.90 -1.38 -3.16
CA PRO A 157 16.31 -0.26 -2.31
C PRO A 157 15.93 1.10 -2.89
N LEU A 158 16.06 1.29 -4.21
CA LEU A 158 15.72 2.55 -4.86
C LEU A 158 14.22 2.86 -4.77
N GLN A 159 13.36 1.85 -4.97
CA GLN A 159 11.92 1.94 -4.78
C GLN A 159 11.56 2.44 -3.37
N HIS A 160 12.18 1.85 -2.35
CA HIS A 160 11.97 2.22 -0.94
C HIS A 160 12.47 3.64 -0.65
N TYR A 161 13.66 4.00 -1.15
CA TYR A 161 14.25 5.33 -1.00
C TYR A 161 13.32 6.42 -1.53
N ILE A 162 12.82 6.25 -2.76
CA ILE A 162 11.88 7.20 -3.40
C ILE A 162 10.61 7.35 -2.56
N HIS A 163 10.01 6.24 -2.14
CA HIS A 163 8.74 6.28 -1.43
C HIS A 163 8.86 6.85 0.01
N ILE A 164 9.97 6.59 0.71
CA ILE A 164 10.26 7.18 2.02
C ILE A 164 10.41 8.70 1.91
N ARG A 165 11.05 9.21 0.85
CA ARG A 165 11.12 10.66 0.59
C ARG A 165 9.73 11.26 0.39
N GLN A 166 8.85 10.59 -0.37
CA GLN A 166 7.45 11.02 -0.50
C GLN A 166 6.72 11.06 0.84
N LYS A 167 6.80 9.99 1.65
CA LYS A 167 6.15 9.91 2.98
C LYS A 167 6.58 11.05 3.92
N GLN A 168 7.81 11.51 3.80
CA GLN A 168 8.36 12.62 4.58
C GLN A 168 8.10 13.99 3.97
N CYS A 169 7.49 14.08 2.78
CA CYS A 169 7.43 15.32 2.01
C CYS A 169 8.83 15.93 1.78
N ALA A 170 9.84 15.09 1.55
CA ALA A 170 11.21 15.49 1.31
C ALA A 170 11.44 15.71 -0.19
N TRP A 171 11.34 16.96 -0.63
CA TRP A 171 11.48 17.34 -2.04
C TRP A 171 12.89 17.89 -2.37
N PRO A 172 13.40 17.70 -3.60
CA PRO A 172 12.80 16.89 -4.67
C PRO A 172 12.80 15.40 -4.29
N VAL A 173 11.75 14.67 -4.67
CA VAL A 173 11.63 13.23 -4.37
C VAL A 173 12.72 12.45 -5.12
N TYR A 174 12.84 12.70 -6.43
CA TYR A 174 13.95 12.21 -7.23
C TYR A 174 15.19 13.07 -6.97
N GLN A 175 16.15 12.53 -6.22
CA GLN A 175 17.41 13.22 -6.00
C GLN A 175 18.37 12.99 -7.16
N ARG A 176 19.12 14.03 -7.52
CA ARG A 176 20.27 13.88 -8.39
C ARG A 176 21.42 13.30 -7.58
N LEU A 177 21.67 12.00 -7.76
CA LEU A 177 22.82 11.31 -7.18
C LEU A 177 23.80 11.01 -8.32
N GLU A 178 25.10 11.09 -8.04
CA GLU A 178 26.15 11.03 -9.06
C GLU A 178 26.08 9.76 -9.93
N LEU A 179 25.68 8.64 -9.32
CA LEU A 179 25.61 7.33 -9.96
C LEU A 179 24.18 6.90 -10.35
N LEU A 180 23.16 7.74 -10.16
CA LEU A 180 21.76 7.41 -10.49
C LEU A 180 21.16 8.39 -11.48
N THR A 181 20.75 7.85 -12.62
CA THR A 181 19.99 8.60 -13.62
C THR A 181 18.53 8.78 -13.20
N LEU A 182 17.87 9.81 -13.73
CA LEU A 182 16.42 9.98 -13.55
C LEU A 182 15.64 8.76 -14.11
N ASN A 183 16.10 8.18 -15.22
CA ASN A 183 15.44 7.03 -15.83
C ASN A 183 15.43 5.80 -14.90
N GLN A 184 16.55 5.50 -14.25
CA GLN A 184 16.62 4.42 -13.25
C GLN A 184 15.67 4.65 -12.09
N GLN A 185 15.56 5.89 -11.61
CA GLN A 185 14.61 6.27 -10.56
C GLN A 185 13.17 6.08 -11.00
N LEU A 186 12.80 6.51 -12.21
CA LEU A 186 11.46 6.33 -12.76
C LEU A 186 11.10 4.85 -12.90
N LEU A 187 11.98 4.03 -13.47
CA LEU A 187 11.74 2.59 -13.66
C LEU A 187 11.69 1.80 -12.34
N SER A 188 12.37 2.28 -11.30
CA SER A 188 12.35 1.67 -9.96
C SER A 188 11.25 2.23 -9.05
N THR A 189 10.46 3.20 -9.52
CA THR A 189 9.36 3.75 -8.74
C THR A 189 8.20 2.76 -8.72
N SER A 190 7.75 2.36 -7.52
CA SER A 190 6.59 1.47 -7.40
C SER A 190 5.34 2.06 -8.05
N SER A 191 4.43 1.22 -8.52
CA SER A 191 3.15 1.69 -9.10
C SER A 191 2.45 2.67 -8.18
N LEU A 192 2.31 2.37 -6.88
CA LEU A 192 1.66 3.27 -5.92
C LEU A 192 2.38 4.62 -5.76
N ALA A 193 3.71 4.61 -5.69
CA ALA A 193 4.51 5.84 -5.61
C ALA A 193 4.39 6.68 -6.89
N CYS A 194 4.38 6.02 -8.05
CA CYS A 194 4.23 6.68 -9.36
C CYS A 194 2.90 7.41 -9.45
N LEU A 195 1.81 6.80 -8.99
CA LEU A 195 0.48 7.42 -8.97
C LEU A 195 0.42 8.71 -8.15
N ALA A 196 1.28 8.86 -7.14
CA ALA A 196 1.39 10.06 -6.32
C ALA A 196 2.31 11.14 -6.89
N LEU A 197 3.16 10.82 -7.88
CA LEU A 197 4.11 11.77 -8.48
C LEU A 197 3.68 12.23 -9.86
N HIS A 198 3.02 11.36 -10.62
CA HIS A 198 2.84 11.55 -12.05
C HIS A 198 1.39 11.35 -12.46
N ASP A 199 0.84 12.33 -13.17
CA ASP A 199 -0.47 12.25 -13.82
C ASP A 199 -0.39 11.69 -15.26
N ASP A 200 0.80 11.30 -15.73
CA ASP A 200 0.95 10.75 -17.07
C ASP A 200 0.50 9.28 -17.12
N PRO A 201 -0.61 8.95 -17.81
CA PRO A 201 -1.12 7.57 -17.85
C PRO A 201 -0.14 6.60 -18.51
N ALA A 202 0.69 7.07 -19.45
CA ALA A 202 1.70 6.23 -20.10
C ALA A 202 2.79 5.78 -19.11
N LEU A 203 3.21 6.68 -18.22
CA LEU A 203 4.20 6.39 -17.18
C LEU A 203 3.62 5.47 -16.10
N GLN A 204 2.34 5.68 -15.73
CA GLN A 204 1.64 4.78 -14.82
C GLN A 204 1.54 3.36 -15.39
N LEU A 205 1.21 3.21 -16.68
CA LEU A 205 1.21 1.91 -17.35
C LEU A 205 2.62 1.28 -17.38
N LEU A 206 3.65 2.06 -17.70
CA LEU A 206 5.03 1.59 -17.75
C LEU A 206 5.46 1.00 -16.40
N THR A 207 5.26 1.75 -15.30
CA THR A 207 5.64 1.28 -13.95
C THR A 207 4.86 0.03 -13.53
N SER A 208 3.56 -0.07 -13.83
CA SER A 208 2.80 -1.31 -13.60
C SER A 208 3.34 -2.48 -14.42
N ARG A 209 3.71 -2.29 -15.70
CA ARG A 209 4.27 -3.36 -16.53
C ARG A 209 5.65 -3.80 -16.05
N GLU A 210 6.51 -2.88 -15.62
CA GLU A 210 7.81 -3.20 -15.03
C GLU A 210 7.64 -4.02 -13.74
N PHE A 211 6.69 -3.64 -12.88
CA PHE A 211 6.35 -4.44 -11.70
C PHE A 211 5.90 -5.86 -12.09
N VAL A 212 4.97 -5.97 -13.05
CA VAL A 212 4.46 -7.27 -13.52
C VAL A 212 5.59 -8.11 -14.09
N HIS A 213 6.43 -7.54 -14.95
CA HIS A 213 7.58 -8.25 -15.55
C HIS A 213 8.58 -8.73 -14.49
N ALA A 214 8.85 -7.91 -13.46
CA ALA A 214 9.84 -8.23 -12.44
C ALA A 214 9.34 -9.16 -11.33
N LYS A 215 8.03 -9.14 -11.01
CA LYS A 215 7.48 -9.77 -9.80
C LYS A 215 6.39 -10.82 -10.04
N VAL A 216 5.78 -10.84 -11.22
CA VAL A 216 4.71 -11.79 -11.53
C VAL A 216 5.27 -12.97 -12.31
N GLN A 217 5.07 -14.17 -11.79
CA GLN A 217 5.50 -15.40 -12.42
C GLN A 217 4.65 -15.64 -13.68
N PRO A 218 5.28 -15.93 -14.85
CA PRO A 218 4.56 -16.35 -16.02
C PRO A 218 3.80 -17.64 -15.74
N ALA A 219 2.47 -17.60 -15.77
CA ALA A 219 1.63 -18.77 -15.65
C ALA A 219 1.02 -19.09 -17.02
N ALA A 220 0.97 -20.38 -17.39
CA ALA A 220 0.16 -20.80 -18.51
C ALA A 220 -1.31 -20.56 -18.13
N PRO A 221 -2.05 -19.67 -18.84
CA PRO A 221 -3.41 -19.33 -18.46
C PRO A 221 -4.30 -20.56 -18.61
N ARG A 222 -4.69 -21.16 -17.49
CA ARG A 222 -5.79 -22.12 -17.47
C ARG A 222 -7.05 -21.29 -17.25
N ARG A 223 -7.77 -20.94 -18.30
CA ARG A 223 -9.11 -20.36 -18.14
C ARG A 223 -10.05 -21.50 -17.73
N PRO A 224 -10.53 -21.58 -16.48
CA PRO A 224 -11.51 -22.57 -16.13
C PRO A 224 -12.77 -22.30 -16.95
N VAL A 225 -13.25 -23.32 -17.68
CA VAL A 225 -14.55 -23.26 -18.34
C VAL A 225 -15.59 -23.57 -17.28
N ARG A 226 -16.34 -22.56 -16.85
CA ARG A 226 -17.44 -22.73 -15.88
C ARG A 226 -18.72 -23.05 -16.63
N GLN A 227 -19.17 -24.31 -16.57
CA GLN A 227 -20.48 -24.70 -17.07
C GLN A 227 -21.51 -24.55 -15.96
N ARG A 228 -22.45 -23.62 -16.14
CA ARG A 228 -23.51 -23.32 -15.16
C ARG A 228 -24.72 -24.21 -15.36
N ALA A 229 -25.27 -24.71 -14.26
CA ALA A 229 -26.60 -25.32 -14.31
C ALA A 229 -27.68 -24.21 -14.50
N PRO A 230 -28.79 -24.50 -15.21
CA PRO A 230 -29.91 -23.58 -15.30
C PRO A 230 -30.42 -23.18 -13.90
N GLY A 231 -30.55 -21.87 -13.65
CA GLY A 231 -30.99 -21.35 -12.35
C GLY A 231 -29.92 -21.33 -11.25
N GLU A 232 -28.68 -21.74 -11.53
CA GLU A 232 -27.57 -21.60 -10.58
C GLU A 232 -27.25 -20.11 -10.35
N ARG A 233 -27.04 -19.71 -9.09
CA ARG A 233 -26.59 -18.35 -8.74
C ARG A 233 -25.21 -18.07 -9.33
N ILE A 234 -24.93 -16.80 -9.62
CA ILE A 234 -23.61 -16.35 -10.04
C ILE A 234 -22.71 -16.26 -8.81
N ARG A 235 -21.56 -16.93 -8.84
CA ARG A 235 -20.57 -16.88 -7.77
C ARG A 235 -19.59 -15.73 -7.98
N ILE A 236 -19.65 -14.74 -7.09
CA ILE A 236 -18.72 -13.60 -7.07
C ILE A 236 -17.68 -13.88 -5.97
N GLY A 237 -16.39 -13.82 -6.31
CA GLY A 237 -15.29 -13.85 -5.37
C GLY A 237 -14.68 -12.47 -5.21
N TYR A 238 -14.50 -12.00 -3.98
CA TYR A 238 -13.73 -10.81 -3.65
C TYR A 238 -12.38 -11.22 -3.05
N LEU A 239 -11.28 -10.78 -3.66
CA LEU A 239 -9.92 -11.15 -3.29
C LEU A 239 -9.20 -9.95 -2.67
N SER A 240 -8.78 -10.03 -1.40
CA SER A 240 -8.09 -8.93 -0.75
C SER A 240 -7.34 -9.29 0.53
N GLY A 241 -6.23 -8.57 0.75
CA GLY A 241 -5.50 -8.48 2.01
C GLY A 241 -6.06 -7.40 2.95
N ASP A 242 -7.10 -6.67 2.54
CA ASP A 242 -7.57 -5.44 3.19
C ASP A 242 -9.04 -5.46 3.65
N LEU A 243 -9.62 -6.64 3.85
CA LEU A 243 -10.96 -6.87 4.44
C LEU A 243 -10.95 -6.71 5.98
N CYS A 244 -10.44 -5.57 6.45
CA CYS A 244 -10.27 -5.20 7.85
C CYS A 244 -10.41 -3.67 8.03
N MET A 245 -9.93 -3.08 9.12
CA MET A 245 -9.82 -1.62 9.28
C MET A 245 -8.79 -1.03 8.31
N HIS A 246 -9.20 -0.92 7.06
CA HIS A 246 -8.49 -0.38 5.92
C HIS A 246 -9.48 0.32 4.98
N ALA A 247 -8.99 1.20 4.11
CA ALA A 247 -9.81 1.95 3.16
C ALA A 247 -10.75 1.06 2.32
N VAL A 248 -10.25 -0.10 1.85
CA VAL A 248 -11.04 -1.08 1.10
C VAL A 248 -12.19 -1.62 1.95
N GLY A 249 -11.90 -2.18 3.13
CA GLY A 249 -12.94 -2.69 4.04
C GLY A 249 -13.98 -1.64 4.44
N LEU A 250 -13.53 -0.39 4.69
CA LEU A 250 -14.40 0.73 5.07
C LEU A 250 -15.38 1.14 3.97
N LEU A 251 -15.01 1.00 2.69
CA LEU A 251 -15.88 1.35 1.57
C LEU A 251 -16.79 0.19 1.15
N THR A 252 -16.30 -1.05 1.26
CA THR A 252 -16.91 -2.20 0.57
C THR A 252 -17.84 -3.05 1.43
N VAL A 253 -17.83 -2.88 2.75
CA VAL A 253 -18.65 -3.73 3.64
C VAL A 253 -20.15 -3.72 3.27
N GLU A 254 -20.71 -2.55 2.96
CA GLU A 254 -22.12 -2.43 2.58
C GLU A 254 -22.41 -2.99 1.17
N LEU A 255 -21.44 -2.96 0.25
CA LEU A 255 -21.54 -3.62 -1.05
C LEU A 255 -21.78 -5.14 -0.87
N PHE A 256 -20.98 -5.77 0.01
CA PHE A 256 -21.12 -7.21 0.27
C PHE A 256 -22.49 -7.52 0.89
N GLU A 257 -22.94 -6.70 1.85
CA GLU A 257 -24.23 -6.87 2.53
C GLU A 257 -25.43 -6.77 1.58
N LEU A 258 -25.34 -5.90 0.56
CA LEU A 258 -26.48 -5.54 -0.29
C LEU A 258 -26.64 -6.40 -1.55
N HIS A 259 -25.67 -7.25 -1.88
CA HIS A 259 -25.80 -8.14 -3.04
C HIS A 259 -27.07 -8.99 -2.99
N ASP A 260 -27.80 -9.10 -4.10
CA ASP A 260 -29.01 -9.91 -4.20
C ASP A 260 -28.68 -11.41 -4.12
N ARG A 261 -28.87 -12.00 -2.93
CA ARG A 261 -28.58 -13.41 -2.67
C ARG A 261 -29.50 -14.39 -3.41
N GLN A 262 -30.55 -13.93 -4.07
CA GLN A 262 -31.36 -14.76 -4.97
C GLN A 262 -30.64 -15.00 -6.30
N GLN A 263 -29.83 -14.04 -6.75
CA GLN A 263 -29.10 -14.11 -8.01
C GLN A 263 -27.61 -14.43 -7.83
N PHE A 264 -27.04 -14.02 -6.70
CA PHE A 264 -25.61 -14.10 -6.43
C PHE A 264 -25.29 -14.94 -5.19
N GLU A 265 -24.13 -15.58 -5.20
CA GLU A 265 -23.49 -16.22 -4.06
C GLU A 265 -22.11 -15.57 -3.88
N VAL A 266 -21.84 -15.03 -2.70
CA VAL A 266 -20.73 -14.09 -2.48
C VAL A 266 -19.64 -14.71 -1.59
N PHE A 267 -18.44 -14.80 -2.15
CA PHE A 267 -17.24 -15.35 -1.52
C PHE A 267 -16.24 -14.23 -1.19
N GLY A 268 -15.60 -14.32 -0.03
CA GLY A 268 -14.48 -13.48 0.37
C GLY A 268 -13.20 -14.30 0.55
N PHE A 269 -12.22 -14.13 -0.33
CA PHE A 269 -10.90 -14.76 -0.25
C PHE A 269 -9.90 -13.79 0.39
N CYS A 270 -9.47 -14.12 1.61
CA CYS A 270 -8.92 -13.13 2.53
C CYS A 270 -7.57 -13.56 3.12
N TRP A 271 -6.60 -12.64 3.15
CA TRP A 271 -5.37 -12.77 3.93
C TRP A 271 -5.11 -11.57 4.85
N SER A 272 -6.14 -10.77 5.14
CA SER A 272 -6.05 -9.64 6.07
C SER A 272 -5.57 -10.03 7.46
N ARG A 273 -4.95 -9.10 8.16
CA ARG A 273 -4.73 -9.26 9.61
C ARG A 273 -6.07 -9.39 10.35
N GLU A 274 -6.06 -10.14 11.45
CA GLU A 274 -7.20 -10.15 12.38
C GLU A 274 -7.00 -9.03 13.40
N ASP A 275 -7.72 -7.93 13.22
CA ASP A 275 -7.57 -6.72 14.03
C ASP A 275 -8.62 -6.58 15.16
N GLY A 276 -9.54 -7.55 15.27
CA GLY A 276 -10.59 -7.57 16.29
C GLY A 276 -11.62 -6.44 16.17
N SER A 277 -11.63 -5.70 15.06
CA SER A 277 -12.52 -4.56 14.88
C SER A 277 -13.98 -4.99 14.61
N PRO A 278 -14.98 -4.18 15.01
CA PRO A 278 -16.37 -4.41 14.64
C PRO A 278 -16.58 -4.48 13.12
N LEU A 279 -15.81 -3.70 12.36
CA LEU A 279 -15.83 -3.73 10.89
C LEU A 279 -15.38 -5.10 10.37
N ARG A 280 -14.28 -5.66 10.90
CA ARG A 280 -13.79 -6.98 10.51
C ARG A 280 -14.86 -8.05 10.72
N THR A 281 -15.51 -8.05 11.87
CA THR A 281 -16.63 -8.96 12.17
C THR A 281 -17.77 -8.79 11.17
N ARG A 282 -18.19 -7.55 10.90
CA ARG A 282 -19.27 -7.24 9.95
C ARG A 282 -18.94 -7.70 8.53
N ILE A 283 -17.70 -7.47 8.06
CA ILE A 283 -17.23 -7.94 6.75
C ILE A 283 -17.30 -9.48 6.65
N ILE A 284 -16.85 -10.21 7.69
CA ILE A 284 -16.93 -11.69 7.67
C ILE A 284 -18.38 -12.16 7.53
N HIS A 285 -19.30 -11.55 8.29
CA HIS A 285 -20.73 -11.89 8.25
C HIS A 285 -21.43 -11.47 6.95
N ALA A 286 -20.87 -10.52 6.20
CA ALA A 286 -21.43 -10.09 4.93
C ALA A 286 -21.21 -11.10 3.79
N PHE A 287 -20.30 -12.06 3.92
CA PHE A 287 -20.07 -13.10 2.92
C PHE A 287 -20.90 -14.35 3.18
N ASP A 288 -21.37 -15.01 2.12
CA ASP A 288 -21.92 -16.37 2.23
C ASP A 288 -20.79 -17.35 2.60
N HIS A 289 -19.59 -17.11 2.05
CA HIS A 289 -18.38 -17.90 2.31
C HIS A 289 -17.18 -16.98 2.52
N HIS A 290 -16.61 -16.98 3.73
CA HIS A 290 -15.36 -16.27 4.02
C HIS A 290 -14.20 -17.28 4.19
N ILE A 291 -13.24 -17.24 3.27
CA ILE A 291 -12.16 -18.23 3.13
C ILE A 291 -10.81 -17.55 3.36
N ARG A 292 -10.08 -18.02 4.39
CA ARG A 292 -8.74 -17.54 4.71
C ARG A 292 -7.72 -18.23 3.81
N ILE A 293 -6.94 -17.46 3.06
CA ILE A 293 -5.92 -17.97 2.13
C ILE A 293 -4.49 -17.54 2.49
N GLY A 294 -4.30 -16.75 3.55
CA GLY A 294 -2.98 -16.23 3.95
C GLY A 294 -1.94 -17.30 4.34
N HIS A 295 -2.38 -18.51 4.67
CA HIS A 295 -1.53 -19.64 5.01
C HIS A 295 -1.12 -20.49 3.78
N LEU A 296 -1.70 -20.20 2.61
CA LEU A 296 -1.41 -20.89 1.36
C LEU A 296 -0.44 -20.06 0.53
N ASP A 297 0.44 -20.72 -0.24
CA ASP A 297 1.13 -20.07 -1.36
C ASP A 297 0.14 -19.65 -2.46
N ASP A 298 0.61 -18.85 -3.42
CA ASP A 298 -0.25 -18.28 -4.47
C ASP A 298 -0.87 -19.35 -5.39
N THR A 299 -0.17 -20.46 -5.64
CA THR A 299 -0.66 -21.56 -6.49
C THR A 299 -1.80 -22.30 -5.82
N ARG A 300 -1.61 -22.71 -4.56
CA ARG A 300 -2.65 -23.40 -3.80
C ARG A 300 -3.86 -22.50 -3.54
N ALA A 301 -3.63 -21.19 -3.35
CA ALA A 301 -4.72 -20.23 -3.25
C ALA A 301 -5.51 -20.13 -4.56
N ALA A 302 -4.84 -20.07 -5.73
CA ALA A 302 -5.50 -20.08 -7.03
C ALA A 302 -6.29 -21.38 -7.28
N GLU A 303 -5.71 -22.54 -6.98
CA GLU A 303 -6.39 -23.84 -7.08
C GLU A 303 -7.64 -23.92 -6.20
N LEU A 304 -7.56 -23.42 -4.96
CA LEU A 304 -8.70 -23.35 -4.05
C LEU A 304 -9.81 -22.46 -4.63
N ILE A 305 -9.47 -21.25 -5.09
CA ILE A 305 -10.45 -20.33 -5.72
C ILE A 305 -11.11 -20.99 -6.93
N ALA A 306 -10.33 -21.65 -7.78
CA ALA A 306 -10.85 -22.36 -8.95
C ALA A 306 -11.79 -23.52 -8.55
N SER A 307 -11.46 -24.26 -7.48
CA SER A 307 -12.28 -25.36 -6.97
C SER A 307 -13.64 -24.89 -6.40
N CYS A 308 -13.72 -23.64 -5.92
CA CYS A 308 -14.99 -23.03 -5.52
C CYS A 308 -15.91 -22.70 -6.72
N GLY A 309 -15.38 -22.79 -7.95
CA GLY A 309 -16.11 -22.46 -9.17
C GLY A 309 -16.59 -21.03 -9.15
N ILE A 310 -15.70 -20.05 -9.05
CA ILE A 310 -16.04 -18.62 -9.10
C ILE A 310 -16.30 -18.18 -10.55
N ASP A 311 -17.39 -17.45 -10.82
CA ASP A 311 -17.65 -16.84 -12.13
C ASP A 311 -16.81 -15.59 -12.34
N ILE A 312 -16.86 -14.71 -11.34
CA ILE A 312 -16.27 -13.37 -11.38
C ILE A 312 -15.39 -13.23 -10.15
N LEU A 313 -14.10 -13.05 -10.38
CA LEU A 313 -13.14 -12.73 -9.31
C LEU A 313 -12.82 -11.24 -9.37
N VAL A 314 -13.19 -10.51 -8.32
CA VAL A 314 -12.91 -9.10 -8.13
C VAL A 314 -11.66 -8.95 -7.28
N ASP A 315 -10.59 -8.45 -7.87
CA ASP A 315 -9.37 -8.05 -7.18
C ASP A 315 -9.58 -6.68 -6.52
N LEU A 316 -9.57 -6.66 -5.19
CA LEU A 316 -9.63 -5.43 -4.39
C LEU A 316 -8.27 -5.01 -3.84
N GLN A 317 -7.17 -5.59 -4.34
CA GLN A 317 -5.81 -5.28 -3.91
C GLN A 317 -5.02 -4.53 -4.98
N GLY A 318 -5.03 -5.03 -6.22
CA GLY A 318 -4.16 -4.55 -7.29
C GLY A 318 -2.67 -4.72 -6.94
N LEU A 319 -1.85 -3.73 -7.28
CA LEU A 319 -0.38 -3.74 -7.05
C LEU A 319 0.03 -2.93 -5.81
N THR A 320 -0.77 -3.01 -4.75
CA THR A 320 -0.51 -2.32 -3.48
C THR A 320 0.25 -3.21 -2.49
N SER A 321 0.57 -2.69 -1.30
CA SER A 321 1.30 -3.43 -0.27
C SER A 321 0.59 -4.74 0.08
N GLY A 322 1.33 -5.86 0.10
CA GLY A 322 0.77 -7.18 0.40
C GLY A 322 0.01 -7.82 -0.77
N ALA A 323 0.11 -7.27 -1.99
CA ALA A 323 -0.47 -7.85 -3.20
C ALA A 323 0.01 -9.28 -3.47
N ARG A 324 -0.92 -10.10 -3.96
CA ARG A 324 -0.68 -11.50 -4.36
C ARG A 324 -1.03 -11.72 -5.84
N PRO A 325 -0.35 -11.01 -6.77
CA PRO A 325 -0.74 -10.99 -8.18
C PRO A 325 -0.59 -12.35 -8.86
N ASN A 326 0.25 -13.28 -8.36
CA ASN A 326 0.39 -14.59 -8.98
C ASN A 326 -0.86 -15.45 -8.84
N ILE A 327 -1.73 -15.19 -7.86
CA ILE A 327 -3.06 -15.83 -7.77
C ILE A 327 -3.85 -15.50 -9.04
N LEU A 328 -3.93 -14.20 -9.37
CA LEU A 328 -4.69 -13.69 -10.51
C LEU A 328 -4.04 -14.08 -11.84
N ALA A 329 -2.69 -14.15 -11.90
CA ALA A 329 -1.95 -14.60 -13.08
C ALA A 329 -2.32 -16.03 -13.50
N GLN A 330 -2.66 -16.89 -12.55
CA GLN A 330 -3.12 -18.27 -12.81
C GLN A 330 -4.56 -18.35 -13.31
N ARG A 331 -5.28 -17.23 -13.33
CA ARG A 331 -6.66 -17.09 -13.81
C ARG A 331 -7.65 -18.09 -13.17
N PRO A 332 -7.79 -18.14 -11.83
CA PRO A 332 -8.69 -19.07 -11.16
C PRO A 332 -10.19 -18.83 -11.40
N ALA A 333 -10.56 -17.73 -12.07
CA ALA A 333 -11.92 -17.46 -12.54
C ALA A 333 -11.91 -17.07 -14.04
N PRO A 334 -13.01 -17.34 -14.78
CA PRO A 334 -13.08 -17.00 -16.20
C PRO A 334 -13.07 -15.48 -16.42
N ILE A 335 -13.71 -14.71 -15.54
CA ILE A 335 -13.74 -13.24 -15.57
C ILE A 335 -13.01 -12.70 -14.33
N GLN A 336 -12.03 -11.84 -14.55
CA GLN A 336 -11.31 -11.16 -13.47
C GLN A 336 -11.41 -9.64 -13.62
N ILE A 337 -11.73 -8.95 -12.53
CA ILE A 337 -12.04 -7.52 -12.50
C ILE A 337 -11.19 -6.84 -11.43
N SER A 338 -10.48 -5.78 -11.78
CA SER A 338 -9.84 -4.88 -10.80
C SER A 338 -10.85 -3.86 -10.27
N TYR A 339 -10.88 -3.63 -8.95
CA TYR A 339 -11.75 -2.63 -8.35
C TYR A 339 -11.18 -2.05 -7.05
N LEU A 340 -11.21 -0.71 -6.91
CA LEU A 340 -10.81 0.11 -5.74
C LEU A 340 -9.35 0.01 -5.25
N GLY A 341 -8.81 -1.19 -5.04
CA GLY A 341 -7.52 -1.40 -4.35
C GLY A 341 -6.37 -0.64 -5.00
N LEU A 342 -6.24 -0.79 -6.33
CA LEU A 342 -5.37 0.03 -7.15
C LEU A 342 -6.25 0.85 -8.12
N PRO A 343 -6.41 2.16 -7.92
CA PRO A 343 -7.18 3.03 -8.82
C PRO A 343 -6.37 3.41 -10.08
N ALA A 344 -5.84 2.41 -10.78
CA ALA A 344 -5.03 2.53 -11.99
C ALA A 344 -4.96 1.18 -12.72
N THR A 345 -4.38 1.18 -13.93
CA THR A 345 -4.01 -0.07 -14.61
C THR A 345 -3.03 -0.89 -13.77
N CYS A 346 -3.32 -2.17 -13.57
CA CYS A 346 -2.38 -3.12 -12.99
C CYS A 346 -1.40 -3.70 -14.02
N GLY A 347 -1.60 -3.44 -15.32
CA GLY A 347 -0.72 -3.92 -16.39
C GLY A 347 -0.73 -5.45 -16.59
N MET A 348 -1.57 -6.19 -15.85
CA MET A 348 -1.60 -7.65 -15.89
C MET A 348 -2.48 -8.15 -17.03
N PRO A 349 -1.96 -9.01 -17.94
CA PRO A 349 -2.77 -9.64 -18.98
C PRO A 349 -3.90 -10.54 -18.45
N ALA A 350 -3.83 -10.91 -17.17
CA ALA A 350 -4.81 -11.77 -16.53
C ALA A 350 -6.06 -11.04 -16.03
N ILE A 351 -6.05 -9.71 -15.94
CA ILE A 351 -7.23 -8.93 -15.53
C ILE A 351 -7.98 -8.47 -16.78
N ASP A 352 -9.26 -8.79 -16.86
CA ASP A 352 -10.06 -8.53 -18.06
C ASP A 352 -10.69 -7.14 -18.04
N TYR A 353 -11.15 -6.71 -16.85
CA TYR A 353 -11.88 -5.47 -16.68
C TYR A 353 -11.41 -4.66 -15.47
N ILE A 354 -11.68 -3.35 -15.50
CA ILE A 354 -11.60 -2.47 -14.34
C ILE A 354 -12.96 -1.78 -14.16
N LEU A 355 -13.51 -1.82 -12.95
CA LEU A 355 -14.78 -1.14 -12.67
C LEU A 355 -14.56 0.37 -12.63
N ALA A 356 -15.38 1.10 -13.39
CA ALA A 356 -15.23 2.53 -13.58
C ALA A 356 -16.57 3.21 -13.87
N ASP A 357 -16.59 4.53 -13.81
CA ASP A 357 -17.66 5.36 -14.38
C ASP A 357 -17.09 6.21 -15.54
N PRO A 358 -17.95 6.89 -16.32
CA PRO A 358 -17.50 7.70 -17.46
C PRO A 358 -16.56 8.85 -17.09
N PHE A 359 -16.58 9.34 -15.84
CA PHE A 359 -15.74 10.45 -15.41
C PHE A 359 -14.32 9.99 -15.08
N VAL A 360 -14.15 8.93 -14.28
CA VAL A 360 -12.81 8.42 -13.90
C VAL A 360 -12.10 7.71 -15.04
N PHE A 361 -12.85 7.06 -15.94
CA PHE A 361 -12.29 6.38 -17.11
C PHE A 361 -12.94 6.91 -18.40
N PRO A 362 -12.53 8.11 -18.83
CA PRO A 362 -12.96 8.67 -20.11
C PRO A 362 -12.24 7.94 -21.28
N PRO A 363 -12.77 8.02 -22.52
CA PRO A 363 -12.22 7.29 -23.67
C PRO A 363 -10.74 7.55 -23.95
N GLU A 364 -10.24 8.73 -23.64
CA GLU A 364 -8.84 9.13 -23.82
C GLU A 364 -7.86 8.31 -22.98
N LEU A 365 -8.34 7.64 -21.92
CA LEU A 365 -7.53 6.73 -21.11
C LEU A 365 -7.41 5.33 -21.69
N GLU A 366 -8.30 4.90 -22.59
CA GLU A 366 -8.31 3.52 -23.12
C GLU A 366 -6.96 3.06 -23.70
N PRO A 367 -6.17 3.89 -24.42
CA PRO A 367 -4.85 3.49 -24.91
C PRO A 367 -3.81 3.18 -23.81
N PHE A 368 -4.02 3.66 -22.59
CA PHE A 368 -3.09 3.54 -21.47
C PHE A 368 -3.51 2.53 -20.41
N MET A 369 -4.59 1.79 -20.66
CA MET A 369 -5.16 0.81 -19.74
C MET A 369 -5.12 -0.56 -20.39
N THR A 370 -4.71 -1.59 -19.63
CA THR A 370 -4.69 -2.97 -20.14
C THR A 370 -6.06 -3.64 -20.01
N GLU A 371 -6.78 -3.26 -18.97
CA GLU A 371 -8.11 -3.72 -18.62
C GLU A 371 -9.16 -2.95 -19.42
N LYS A 372 -10.22 -3.64 -19.82
CA LYS A 372 -11.38 -2.97 -20.45
C LYS A 372 -12.23 -2.29 -19.37
N PRO A 373 -12.77 -1.09 -19.62
CA PRO A 373 -13.65 -0.45 -18.66
C PRO A 373 -14.96 -1.24 -18.52
N LEU A 374 -15.28 -1.67 -17.29
CA LEU A 374 -16.62 -2.13 -16.91
C LEU A 374 -17.38 -0.94 -16.31
N ARG A 375 -18.16 -0.27 -17.15
CA ARG A 375 -18.78 1.01 -16.82
C ARG A 375 -20.07 0.83 -16.02
N VAL A 376 -20.15 1.50 -14.88
CA VAL A 376 -21.41 1.77 -14.16
C VAL A 376 -21.90 3.19 -14.51
N PRO A 377 -23.21 3.45 -14.54
CA PRO A 377 -23.76 4.66 -15.14
C PRO A 377 -23.59 5.93 -14.30
N ARG A 378 -23.39 5.81 -12.98
CA ARG A 378 -23.40 6.93 -12.02
C ARG A 378 -22.02 7.23 -11.45
N CYS A 379 -21.59 6.41 -10.49
CA CYS A 379 -20.32 6.57 -9.77
C CYS A 379 -19.70 5.19 -9.57
N TYR A 380 -18.39 5.06 -9.75
CA TYR A 380 -17.71 3.79 -9.57
C TYR A 380 -17.54 3.39 -8.10
N GLN A 381 -17.49 4.34 -7.17
CA GLN A 381 -17.03 4.11 -5.80
C GLN A 381 -18.19 3.81 -4.86
N VAL A 382 -18.16 2.62 -4.23
CA VAL A 382 -19.07 2.28 -3.13
C VAL A 382 -18.67 2.95 -1.82
N SER A 383 -19.60 3.00 -0.87
CA SER A 383 -19.43 3.60 0.45
C SER A 383 -20.17 2.77 1.49
N ASP A 384 -19.75 2.88 2.76
CA ASP A 384 -20.53 2.41 3.90
C ASP A 384 -21.31 3.57 4.54
N ARG A 385 -22.64 3.53 4.45
CA ARG A 385 -23.55 4.54 5.04
C ARG A 385 -23.85 4.28 6.51
N GLN A 386 -23.45 3.12 7.04
CA GLN A 386 -23.70 2.71 8.43
C GLN A 386 -22.57 3.12 9.38
N ARG A 387 -21.59 3.91 8.90
CA ARG A 387 -20.43 4.32 9.69
C ARG A 387 -20.83 5.19 10.88
N SER A 388 -20.33 4.81 12.06
CA SER A 388 -20.53 5.58 13.29
C SER A 388 -19.75 6.91 13.24
N VAL A 389 -20.43 7.99 13.55
CA VAL A 389 -19.82 9.32 13.76
C VAL A 389 -19.69 9.54 15.26
N GLY A 390 -18.53 10.03 15.70
CA GLY A 390 -18.30 10.39 17.10
C GLY A 390 -19.12 11.61 17.56
N PRO A 391 -18.99 12.01 18.84
CA PRO A 391 -19.61 13.25 19.32
C PRO A 391 -19.11 14.44 18.50
N ALA A 392 -19.97 15.47 18.35
CA ALA A 392 -19.60 16.70 17.68
C ALA A 392 -18.42 17.37 18.40
N LEU A 393 -17.45 17.85 17.62
CA LEU A 393 -16.29 18.59 18.10
C LEU A 393 -16.46 20.07 17.78
N SER A 394 -15.88 20.94 18.59
CA SER A 394 -15.64 22.34 18.28
C SER A 394 -14.30 22.52 17.57
N ARG A 395 -14.05 23.71 17.02
CA ARG A 395 -12.73 24.05 16.47
C ARG A 395 -11.69 24.14 17.58
N ALA A 396 -12.07 24.72 18.74
CA ALA A 396 -11.21 24.76 19.92
C ALA A 396 -10.71 23.38 20.38
N ASP A 397 -11.56 22.34 20.34
CA ASP A 397 -11.17 20.95 20.68
C ASP A 397 -10.02 20.42 19.80
N CYS A 398 -9.89 20.96 18.59
CA CYS A 398 -8.85 20.59 17.62
C CYS A 398 -7.71 21.63 17.51
N GLY A 399 -7.67 22.62 18.41
CA GLY A 399 -6.67 23.70 18.37
C GLY A 399 -6.83 24.64 17.17
N LEU A 400 -8.03 24.73 16.60
CA LEU A 400 -8.34 25.56 15.44
C LEU A 400 -8.92 26.92 15.87
N PRO A 401 -8.65 27.99 15.11
CA PRO A 401 -9.26 29.30 15.34
C PRO A 401 -10.76 29.33 14.98
N GLU A 402 -11.58 29.94 15.83
CA GLU A 402 -13.01 30.11 15.60
C GLU A 402 -13.33 31.21 14.57
N ASP A 403 -12.46 32.21 14.44
CA ASP A 403 -12.68 33.44 13.66
C ASP A 403 -12.01 33.45 12.28
N LYS A 404 -11.35 32.35 11.88
CA LYS A 404 -10.66 32.23 10.59
C LYS A 404 -11.27 31.15 9.72
N LEU A 405 -11.09 31.30 8.40
CA LEU A 405 -11.44 30.25 7.48
C LEU A 405 -10.47 29.07 7.61
N VAL A 406 -10.98 27.84 7.65
CA VAL A 406 -10.18 26.62 7.78
C VAL A 406 -10.18 25.87 6.46
N PHE A 407 -9.07 25.95 5.73
CA PHE A 407 -8.77 24.97 4.67
C PHE A 407 -8.25 23.69 5.32
N ALA A 408 -8.54 22.51 4.75
CA ALA A 408 -7.98 21.26 5.28
C ALA A 408 -7.60 20.24 4.21
N SER A 409 -6.64 19.38 4.52
CA SER A 409 -6.34 18.17 3.73
C SER A 409 -5.79 17.05 4.64
N PHE A 410 -6.56 15.99 4.81
CA PHE A 410 -6.20 14.82 5.64
C PHE A 410 -5.78 13.59 4.82
N ASN A 411 -5.30 13.83 3.61
CA ASN A 411 -4.75 12.78 2.77
C ASN A 411 -3.43 12.24 3.34
N ASN A 412 -3.07 11.01 2.95
CA ASN A 412 -1.74 10.46 3.26
C ASN A 412 -0.64 11.38 2.74
N ASN A 413 0.41 11.58 3.53
CA ASN A 413 1.43 12.60 3.25
C ASN A 413 2.21 12.36 1.94
N TYR A 414 2.34 11.11 1.49
CA TYR A 414 2.96 10.81 0.19
C TYR A 414 2.19 11.37 -1.02
N LYS A 415 0.92 11.81 -0.84
CA LYS A 415 0.13 12.48 -1.88
C LYS A 415 0.42 13.98 -2.00
N PHE A 416 1.21 14.55 -1.08
CA PHE A 416 1.58 15.96 -1.11
C PHE A 416 2.79 16.14 -2.01
N THR A 417 2.57 16.75 -3.18
CA THR A 417 3.64 17.16 -4.09
C THR A 417 4.16 18.55 -3.73
N GLN A 418 5.39 18.87 -4.13
CA GLN A 418 5.98 20.17 -3.85
C GLN A 418 5.16 21.28 -4.52
N GLU A 419 4.71 21.02 -5.75
CA GLU A 419 3.93 21.93 -6.58
C GLU A 419 2.57 22.23 -5.93
N GLN A 420 1.87 21.21 -5.45
CA GLN A 420 0.57 21.37 -4.78
C GLN A 420 0.71 22.13 -3.45
N VAL A 421 1.75 21.83 -2.67
CA VAL A 421 2.00 22.55 -1.40
C VAL A 421 2.34 24.02 -1.66
N ALA A 422 3.12 24.32 -2.71
CA ALA A 422 3.37 25.69 -3.13
C ALA A 422 2.08 26.43 -3.54
N VAL A 423 1.15 25.76 -4.23
CA VAL A 423 -0.19 26.30 -4.52
C VAL A 423 -0.93 26.64 -3.21
N TRP A 424 -0.94 25.73 -2.24
CA TRP A 424 -1.58 25.99 -0.94
C TRP A 424 -0.96 27.18 -0.21
N MET A 425 0.36 27.36 -0.28
CA MET A 425 1.02 28.55 0.26
C MET A 425 0.50 29.82 -0.44
N ARG A 426 0.42 29.84 -1.77
CA ARG A 426 -0.12 31.01 -2.49
C ARG A 426 -1.59 31.29 -2.17
N ILE A 427 -2.41 30.26 -2.00
CA ILE A 427 -3.80 30.40 -1.54
C ILE A 427 -3.83 31.10 -0.18
N LEU A 428 -3.03 30.64 0.79
CA LEU A 428 -2.99 31.23 2.12
C LEU A 428 -2.54 32.70 2.08
N GLN A 429 -1.54 33.06 1.26
CA GLN A 429 -1.12 34.46 1.07
C GLN A 429 -2.28 35.35 0.59
N ARG A 430 -3.07 34.84 -0.37
CA ARG A 430 -4.19 35.56 -0.99
C ARG A 430 -5.46 35.57 -0.13
N VAL A 431 -5.56 34.70 0.88
CA VAL A 431 -6.67 34.63 1.84
C VAL A 431 -6.12 34.84 3.26
N PRO A 432 -5.79 36.07 3.69
CA PRO A 432 -5.03 36.32 4.91
C PRO A 432 -5.74 35.85 6.20
N HIS A 433 -7.07 35.89 6.24
CA HIS A 433 -7.89 35.42 7.37
C HIS A 433 -8.21 33.92 7.28
N SER A 434 -7.21 33.08 6.99
CA SER A 434 -7.38 31.63 6.92
C SER A 434 -6.23 30.84 7.52
N VAL A 435 -6.45 29.57 7.80
CA VAL A 435 -5.44 28.58 8.20
C VAL A 435 -5.56 27.33 7.33
N LEU A 436 -4.49 26.55 7.26
CA LEU A 436 -4.45 25.25 6.60
C LEU A 436 -4.26 24.15 7.64
N TRP A 437 -5.19 23.22 7.71
CA TRP A 437 -5.16 22.09 8.64
C TRP A 437 -4.81 20.78 7.92
N LEU A 438 -3.66 20.22 8.24
CA LEU A 438 -3.13 19.04 7.54
C LEU A 438 -2.99 17.84 8.47
N LEU A 439 -3.18 16.64 7.93
CA LEU A 439 -2.66 15.44 8.59
C LEU A 439 -1.13 15.48 8.49
N ALA A 440 -0.42 15.27 9.60
CA ALA A 440 0.99 14.92 9.59
C ALA A 440 1.17 13.67 10.45
N ASP A 441 1.43 12.54 9.80
CA ASP A 441 1.56 11.26 10.50
C ASP A 441 3.02 10.93 10.91
N ASN A 442 3.92 11.89 10.70
CA ASN A 442 5.32 11.82 11.07
C ASN A 442 5.91 13.24 11.22
N GLN A 443 6.94 13.38 12.05
CA GLN A 443 7.54 14.69 12.42
C GLN A 443 8.24 15.41 11.25
N TRP A 444 8.69 14.67 10.23
CA TRP A 444 9.42 15.23 9.11
C TRP A 444 8.50 15.99 8.15
N VAL A 445 7.26 15.53 7.98
CA VAL A 445 6.23 16.25 7.20
C VAL A 445 5.98 17.63 7.78
N GLU A 446 5.78 17.74 9.11
CA GLU A 446 5.59 19.03 9.77
C GLU A 446 6.78 19.97 9.49
N LYS A 447 8.00 19.48 9.68
CA LYS A 447 9.22 20.25 9.42
C LYS A 447 9.29 20.73 7.97
N ASN A 448 9.11 19.84 7.00
CA ASN A 448 9.28 20.13 5.59
C ASN A 448 8.18 21.04 5.03
N ILE A 449 6.94 20.91 5.50
CA ILE A 449 5.85 21.81 5.12
C ILE A 449 6.02 23.20 5.75
N LYS A 450 6.42 23.29 7.02
CA LYS A 450 6.76 24.58 7.65
C LYS A 450 7.89 25.28 6.90
N GLU A 451 8.86 24.53 6.38
CA GLU A 451 9.92 25.10 5.54
C GLU A 451 9.39 25.65 4.22
N GLN A 452 8.46 24.95 3.55
CA GLN A 452 7.79 25.51 2.37
C GLN A 452 7.04 26.81 2.68
N ALA A 453 6.41 26.90 3.86
CA ALA A 453 5.77 28.14 4.30
C ALA A 453 6.78 29.29 4.43
N ARG A 454 7.95 29.05 5.04
CA ARG A 454 9.02 30.05 5.18
C ARG A 454 9.56 30.50 3.83
N ILE A 455 9.80 29.56 2.91
CA ILE A 455 10.25 29.86 1.54
C ILE A 455 9.25 30.79 0.82
N HIS A 456 7.96 30.64 1.10
CA HIS A 456 6.90 31.50 0.58
C HIS A 456 6.59 32.70 1.50
N GLY A 457 7.40 33.00 2.52
CA GLY A 457 7.16 34.15 3.41
C GLY A 457 5.85 34.09 4.21
N LEU A 458 5.31 32.89 4.46
CA LEU A 458 4.13 32.67 5.30
C LEU A 458 4.51 32.41 6.75
N ASP A 459 3.69 32.95 7.66
CA ASP A 459 3.75 32.57 9.07
C ASP A 459 3.39 31.08 9.24
N THR A 460 4.34 30.31 9.78
CA THR A 460 4.17 28.88 10.04
C THR A 460 3.03 28.57 11.02
N ALA A 461 2.60 29.54 11.85
CA ALA A 461 1.45 29.37 12.73
C ALA A 461 0.11 29.27 11.98
N ARG A 462 0.08 29.60 10.68
CA ARG A 462 -1.09 29.40 9.82
C ARG A 462 -1.24 27.97 9.30
N ILE A 463 -0.26 27.10 9.55
CA ILE A 463 -0.31 25.69 9.21
C ILE A 463 -0.45 24.90 10.51
N ILE A 464 -1.60 24.28 10.67
CA ILE A 464 -1.97 23.50 11.85
C ILE A 464 -1.88 22.02 11.47
N PHE A 465 -1.31 21.21 12.34
CA PHE A 465 -1.12 19.78 12.10
C PHE A 465 -2.01 18.96 13.00
N SER A 466 -2.60 17.92 12.42
CA SER A 466 -3.41 16.91 13.08
C SER A 466 -2.65 15.59 13.10
N GLY A 467 -2.65 14.89 14.24
CA GLY A 467 -2.25 13.49 14.30
C GLY A 467 -3.35 12.55 13.79
N ARG A 468 -3.03 11.25 13.67
CA ARG A 468 -4.04 10.22 13.39
C ARG A 468 -5.08 10.17 14.52
N ALA A 469 -6.34 10.03 14.16
CA ALA A 469 -7.46 9.90 15.09
C ALA A 469 -8.12 8.52 14.96
N MET A 470 -8.81 8.13 16.03
CA MET A 470 -9.71 6.97 15.98
C MET A 470 -10.86 7.25 14.99
N PRO A 471 -11.45 6.22 14.34
CA PRO A 471 -12.40 6.41 13.25
C PRO A 471 -13.56 7.37 13.56
N GLN A 472 -14.16 7.27 14.74
CA GLN A 472 -15.28 8.13 15.15
C GLN A 472 -14.89 9.60 15.30
N GLU A 473 -13.74 9.86 15.91
CA GLU A 473 -13.20 11.22 16.06
C GLU A 473 -12.76 11.78 14.70
N TYR A 474 -12.12 10.95 13.86
CA TYR A 474 -11.79 11.31 12.48
C TYR A 474 -13.02 11.80 11.73
N MET A 475 -14.14 11.05 11.75
CA MET A 475 -15.40 11.47 11.12
C MET A 475 -15.94 12.78 11.69
N ALA A 476 -15.87 12.99 13.01
CA ALA A 476 -16.31 14.24 13.63
C ALA A 476 -15.46 15.45 13.17
N ARG A 477 -14.14 15.29 13.06
CA ARG A 477 -13.21 16.33 12.58
C ARG A 477 -13.52 16.78 11.15
N LEU A 478 -14.06 15.91 10.30
CA LEU A 478 -14.36 16.23 8.89
C LEU A 478 -15.43 17.32 8.72
N GLN A 479 -16.20 17.64 9.77
CA GLN A 479 -17.22 18.70 9.73
C GLN A 479 -16.63 20.11 9.92
N LEU A 480 -15.44 20.21 10.53
CA LEU A 480 -14.85 21.47 10.99
C LEU A 480 -14.26 22.36 9.88
N PRO A 481 -13.61 21.83 8.82
CA PRO A 481 -13.04 22.65 7.75
C PRO A 481 -14.12 23.39 6.96
N ASP A 482 -13.88 24.63 6.56
CA ASP A 482 -14.77 25.37 5.68
C ASP A 482 -14.70 24.89 4.23
N LEU A 483 -13.49 24.53 3.78
CA LEU A 483 -13.24 23.95 2.46
C LEU A 483 -12.13 22.90 2.57
N PHE A 484 -12.40 21.70 2.08
CA PHE A 484 -11.36 20.69 1.91
C PHE A 484 -10.62 20.89 0.59
N LEU A 485 -9.30 20.86 0.66
CA LEU A 485 -8.39 20.98 -0.48
C LEU A 485 -7.90 19.58 -0.85
N ASP A 486 -8.40 19.06 -1.97
CA ASP A 486 -7.96 17.76 -2.49
C ASP A 486 -6.50 17.81 -2.98
N THR A 487 -5.90 16.64 -3.17
CA THR A 487 -4.52 16.47 -3.64
C THR A 487 -4.45 16.08 -5.12
N PHE A 488 -3.36 16.48 -5.78
CA PHE A 488 -3.05 16.13 -7.15
C PHE A 488 -1.57 15.70 -7.25
N PRO A 489 -1.22 14.67 -8.05
CA PRO A 489 -2.06 13.91 -8.99
C PRO A 489 -2.89 12.80 -8.37
N TYR A 490 -2.61 12.39 -7.13
CA TYR A 490 -3.41 11.38 -6.46
C TYR A 490 -4.55 12.06 -5.68
N ASN A 491 -5.78 12.01 -6.19
CA ASN A 491 -6.94 12.53 -5.48
C ASN A 491 -7.29 11.75 -4.20
N ALA A 492 -8.09 12.36 -3.34
CA ALA A 492 -8.80 11.67 -2.29
C ALA A 492 -9.85 10.73 -2.91
N GLY A 493 -9.84 9.47 -2.45
CA GLY A 493 -10.89 8.48 -2.72
C GLY A 493 -11.79 8.37 -1.49
N THR A 494 -11.46 7.43 -0.60
CA THR A 494 -12.15 7.24 0.70
C THR A 494 -12.29 8.55 1.48
N THR A 495 -11.22 9.35 1.61
CA THR A 495 -11.30 10.63 2.33
C THR A 495 -12.28 11.62 1.68
N ALA A 496 -12.39 11.65 0.35
CA ALA A 496 -13.34 12.54 -0.33
C ALA A 496 -14.78 12.07 -0.10
N ASN A 497 -15.00 10.75 -0.16
CA ASN A 497 -16.28 10.15 0.22
C ASN A 497 -16.68 10.53 1.65
N ASP A 498 -15.76 10.43 2.61
CA ASP A 498 -16.03 10.78 4.01
C ASP A 498 -16.32 12.27 4.20
N ILE A 499 -15.54 13.13 3.54
CA ILE A 499 -15.71 14.59 3.59
C ILE A 499 -17.09 15.00 3.06
N LEU A 500 -17.48 14.44 1.92
CA LEU A 500 -18.79 14.68 1.32
C LEU A 500 -19.89 14.12 2.21
N TRP A 501 -19.72 12.92 2.78
CA TRP A 501 -20.66 12.31 3.74
C TRP A 501 -20.86 13.16 5.00
N MET A 502 -19.81 13.83 5.45
CA MET A 502 -19.85 14.74 6.60
C MET A 502 -20.30 16.16 6.27
N GLY A 503 -20.65 16.44 5.01
CA GLY A 503 -21.27 17.70 4.60
C GLY A 503 -20.29 18.84 4.32
N THR A 504 -19.00 18.54 4.17
CA THR A 504 -17.95 19.53 3.93
C THR A 504 -17.64 19.60 2.42
N PRO A 505 -17.62 20.81 1.81
CA PRO A 505 -17.28 20.94 0.40
C PRO A 505 -15.80 20.63 0.16
N ILE A 506 -15.50 20.00 -0.97
CA ILE A 506 -14.14 19.65 -1.41
C ILE A 506 -13.87 20.23 -2.79
N LEU A 507 -12.73 20.90 -2.95
CA LEU A 507 -12.22 21.41 -4.22
C LEU A 507 -11.16 20.44 -4.76
N THR A 508 -11.29 20.03 -6.02
CA THR A 508 -10.35 19.09 -6.65
C THR A 508 -9.85 19.59 -8.00
N TYR A 509 -8.67 19.09 -8.39
CA TYR A 509 -8.11 19.20 -9.72
C TYR A 509 -8.18 17.82 -10.39
N ALA A 510 -9.01 17.72 -11.43
CA ALA A 510 -9.17 16.55 -12.28
C ALA A 510 -8.13 16.53 -13.42
N GLY A 511 -7.23 15.55 -13.38
CA GLY A 511 -6.16 15.38 -14.36
C GLY A 511 -6.49 14.45 -15.52
N ARG A 512 -5.43 13.86 -16.10
CA ARG A 512 -5.47 12.92 -17.21
C ARG A 512 -5.69 11.48 -16.76
N SER A 513 -5.08 11.07 -15.65
CA SER A 513 -5.09 9.68 -15.16
C SER A 513 -6.36 9.29 -14.38
N TYR A 514 -6.62 7.99 -14.21
CA TYR A 514 -7.77 7.51 -13.43
C TYR A 514 -7.74 8.06 -12.00
N ILE A 515 -6.57 7.98 -11.36
CA ILE A 515 -6.39 8.35 -9.96
C ILE A 515 -6.53 9.85 -9.68
N SER A 516 -6.24 10.69 -10.68
CA SER A 516 -6.39 12.14 -10.59
C SER A 516 -7.78 12.62 -10.93
N ARG A 517 -8.74 11.70 -11.12
CA ARG A 517 -10.13 12.03 -11.49
C ARG A 517 -11.15 11.48 -10.48
N MET A 518 -10.70 10.74 -9.47
CA MET A 518 -11.57 10.08 -8.50
C MET A 518 -12.48 11.08 -7.78
N CYS A 519 -11.94 12.15 -7.21
CA CYS A 519 -12.75 13.13 -6.47
C CYS A 519 -13.72 13.88 -7.42
N GLY A 520 -13.33 14.08 -8.68
CA GLY A 520 -14.20 14.70 -9.68
C GLY A 520 -15.43 13.83 -10.00
N SER A 521 -15.27 12.50 -10.04
CA SER A 521 -16.41 11.58 -10.14
C SER A 521 -17.34 11.71 -8.94
N LEU A 522 -16.80 11.72 -7.71
CA LEU A 522 -17.62 11.85 -6.50
C LEU A 522 -18.36 13.19 -6.45
N LEU A 523 -17.71 14.29 -6.86
CA LEU A 523 -18.32 15.61 -6.96
C LEU A 523 -19.42 15.67 -8.03
N THR A 524 -19.24 14.95 -9.14
CA THR A 524 -20.28 14.83 -10.17
C THR A 524 -21.50 14.08 -9.60
N ALA A 525 -21.27 12.95 -8.93
CA ALA A 525 -22.32 12.11 -8.36
C ALA A 525 -23.06 12.75 -7.17
N VAL A 526 -22.40 13.62 -6.40
CA VAL A 526 -23.04 14.38 -5.30
C VAL A 526 -23.75 15.64 -5.80
N GLY A 527 -23.62 16.01 -7.09
CA GLY A 527 -24.27 17.17 -7.68
C GLY A 527 -23.50 18.50 -7.54
N LEU A 528 -22.18 18.46 -7.35
CA LEU A 528 -21.31 19.64 -7.20
C LEU A 528 -20.15 19.69 -8.23
N PRO A 529 -20.41 19.57 -9.55
CA PRO A 529 -19.35 19.62 -10.57
C PRO A 529 -18.60 20.97 -10.62
N ASP A 530 -19.19 22.05 -10.12
CA ASP A 530 -18.58 23.40 -10.03
C ASP A 530 -17.31 23.45 -9.16
N LEU A 531 -17.06 22.41 -8.34
CA LEU A 531 -15.87 22.28 -7.48
C LEU A 531 -14.75 21.46 -8.14
N ILE A 532 -14.87 21.17 -9.43
CA ILE A 532 -13.86 20.47 -10.22
C ILE A 532 -13.09 21.50 -11.07
N THR A 533 -11.77 21.49 -10.98
CA THR A 533 -10.88 22.27 -11.85
C THR A 533 -10.01 21.36 -12.71
N TYR A 534 -9.34 21.93 -13.72
CA TYR A 534 -8.56 21.18 -14.72
C TYR A 534 -7.14 21.71 -14.90
N SER A 535 -6.68 22.56 -13.98
CA SER A 535 -5.29 22.99 -13.87
C SER A 535 -5.00 23.43 -12.44
N LEU A 536 -3.72 23.44 -12.05
CA LEU A 536 -3.30 23.99 -10.74
C LEU A 536 -3.60 25.49 -10.63
N ALA A 537 -3.56 26.23 -11.74
CA ALA A 537 -3.90 27.65 -11.76
C ALA A 537 -5.39 27.86 -11.47
N ASP A 538 -6.28 27.12 -12.14
CA ASP A 538 -7.72 27.21 -11.90
C ASP A 538 -8.09 26.72 -10.48
N TYR A 539 -7.39 25.70 -9.99
CA TYR A 539 -7.53 25.24 -8.60
C TYR A 539 -7.20 26.36 -7.61
N GLU A 540 -6.08 27.06 -7.80
CA GLU A 540 -5.68 28.19 -6.97
C GLU A 540 -6.72 29.31 -7.00
N GLU A 541 -7.13 29.73 -8.19
CA GLU A 541 -8.13 30.80 -8.36
C GLU A 541 -9.46 30.43 -7.71
N LYS A 542 -9.92 29.20 -7.90
CA LYS A 542 -11.16 28.72 -7.29
C LYS A 542 -11.05 28.68 -5.77
N ALA A 543 -9.94 28.20 -5.22
CA ALA A 543 -9.72 28.18 -3.78
C ALA A 543 -9.73 29.58 -3.16
N VAL A 544 -9.11 30.56 -3.83
CA VAL A 544 -9.10 31.97 -3.39
C VAL A 544 -10.49 32.59 -3.53
N GLN A 545 -11.20 32.33 -4.63
CA GLN A 545 -12.58 32.79 -4.83
C GLN A 545 -13.50 32.29 -3.70
N LEU A 546 -13.37 31.01 -3.33
CA LEU A 546 -14.17 30.42 -2.25
C LEU A 546 -13.71 30.92 -0.87
N GLY A 547 -12.40 31.02 -0.65
CA GLY A 547 -11.79 31.49 0.59
C GLY A 547 -12.11 32.95 0.93
N THR A 548 -12.41 33.76 -0.08
CA THR A 548 -12.83 35.17 0.09
C THR A 548 -14.35 35.35 0.05
N ASN A 549 -15.12 34.26 -0.12
CA ASN A 549 -16.58 34.30 -0.19
C ASN A 549 -17.25 33.28 0.75
N PRO A 550 -17.35 33.61 2.06
CA PRO A 550 -17.97 32.73 3.06
C PRO A 550 -19.41 32.33 2.74
N ARG A 551 -20.18 33.21 2.06
CA ARG A 551 -21.57 32.91 1.66
C ARG A 551 -21.64 31.77 0.65
N ARG A 552 -20.68 31.68 -0.27
CA ARG A 552 -20.64 30.59 -1.25
C ARG A 552 -20.32 29.25 -0.57
N LEU A 553 -19.35 29.23 0.35
CA LEU A 553 -19.04 28.03 1.15
C LEU A 553 -20.23 27.60 2.01
N ALA A 554 -20.90 28.54 2.69
CA ALA A 554 -22.12 28.25 3.45
C ALA A 554 -23.23 27.67 2.57
N SER A 555 -23.36 28.14 1.31
CA SER A 555 -24.32 27.58 0.36
C SER A 555 -24.00 26.14 -0.02
N TYR A 556 -22.73 25.79 -0.26
CA TYR A 556 -22.35 24.40 -0.54
C TYR A 556 -22.57 23.50 0.67
N ARG A 557 -22.21 23.95 1.86
CA ARG A 557 -22.46 23.21 3.10
C ARG A 557 -23.95 22.98 3.33
N ARG A 558 -24.80 23.99 3.12
CA ARG A 558 -26.26 23.83 3.18
C ARG A 558 -26.76 22.80 2.17
N TYR A 559 -26.31 22.89 0.91
CA TYR A 559 -26.67 21.92 -0.12
C TYR A 559 -26.29 20.49 0.28
N LEU A 560 -25.06 20.26 0.74
CA LEU A 560 -24.63 18.95 1.19
C LEU A 560 -25.44 18.48 2.42
N ASN A 561 -25.74 19.40 3.35
CA ASN A 561 -26.56 19.09 4.52
C ASN A 561 -27.97 18.61 4.15
N GLU A 562 -28.59 19.23 3.15
CA GLU A 562 -29.96 18.94 2.70
C GLU A 562 -30.03 17.74 1.74
N PHE A 563 -29.08 17.61 0.80
CA PHE A 563 -29.26 16.73 -0.37
C PHE A 563 -28.24 15.59 -0.49
N ARG A 564 -27.10 15.59 0.21
CA ARG A 564 -26.05 14.58 -0.01
C ARG A 564 -26.57 13.14 0.13
N GLN A 565 -27.38 12.86 1.14
CA GLN A 565 -27.89 11.50 1.40
C GLN A 565 -28.83 10.98 0.32
N GLN A 566 -29.40 11.88 -0.49
CA GLN A 566 -30.30 11.58 -1.61
C GLN A 566 -29.59 11.59 -2.97
N SER A 567 -28.28 11.90 -2.99
CA SER A 567 -27.50 11.96 -4.22
C SER A 567 -27.11 10.58 -4.73
N ASP A 568 -26.79 10.50 -6.03
CA ASP A 568 -26.31 9.26 -6.67
C ASP A 568 -25.06 8.69 -5.98
N LEU A 569 -24.22 9.53 -5.35
CA LEU A 569 -23.03 9.11 -4.62
C LEU A 569 -23.36 8.20 -3.41
N PHE A 570 -24.49 8.45 -2.73
CA PHE A 570 -24.87 7.74 -1.52
C PHE A 570 -26.14 6.89 -1.67
N ASP A 571 -26.64 6.71 -2.90
CA ASP A 571 -27.61 5.65 -3.22
C ASP A 571 -26.89 4.30 -3.45
N ILE A 572 -26.29 3.77 -2.37
CA ILE A 572 -25.51 2.53 -2.42
C ILE A 572 -26.34 1.32 -2.86
N PRO A 573 -27.62 1.13 -2.45
CA PRO A 573 -28.45 0.05 -2.97
C PRO A 573 -28.61 0.10 -4.49
N GLN A 574 -28.76 1.29 -5.07
CA GLN A 574 -28.83 1.42 -6.52
C GLN A 574 -27.47 1.17 -7.18
N LEU A 575 -26.37 1.67 -6.61
CA LEU A 575 -25.04 1.39 -7.13
C LEU A 575 -24.71 -0.11 -7.12
N VAL A 576 -25.08 -0.85 -6.06
CA VAL A 576 -24.87 -2.30 -6.00
C VAL A 576 -25.64 -3.00 -7.12
N LYS A 577 -26.89 -2.61 -7.39
CA LYS A 577 -27.65 -3.12 -8.55
C LYS A 577 -26.96 -2.79 -9.87
N ASP A 578 -26.44 -1.58 -10.03
CA ASP A 578 -25.73 -1.16 -11.24
C ASP A 578 -24.46 -2.03 -11.46
N ILE A 579 -23.73 -2.36 -10.39
CA ILE A 579 -22.57 -3.29 -10.41
C ILE A 579 -23.02 -4.71 -10.78
N GLU A 580 -24.10 -5.21 -10.18
CA GLU A 580 -24.66 -6.53 -10.49
C GLU A 580 -25.09 -6.65 -11.95
N GLN A 581 -25.72 -5.63 -12.52
CA GLN A 581 -26.05 -5.59 -13.94
C GLN A 581 -24.81 -5.60 -14.82
N ALA A 582 -23.77 -4.86 -14.42
CA ALA A 582 -22.50 -4.87 -15.13
C ALA A 582 -21.86 -6.27 -15.11
N PHE A 583 -21.89 -6.97 -13.97
CA PHE A 583 -21.44 -8.35 -13.82
C PHE A 583 -22.25 -9.33 -14.68
N LEU A 584 -23.59 -9.25 -14.63
CA LEU A 584 -24.50 -10.07 -15.43
C LEU A 584 -24.20 -9.95 -16.92
N SER A 585 -23.94 -8.72 -17.40
CA SER A 585 -23.64 -8.45 -18.82
C SER A 585 -22.40 -9.19 -19.34
N LYS A 586 -21.49 -9.62 -18.46
CA LYS A 586 -20.25 -10.34 -18.82
C LYS A 586 -20.35 -11.85 -18.68
N VAL A 587 -21.20 -12.33 -17.78
CA VAL A 587 -21.44 -13.77 -17.63
C VAL A 587 -22.38 -14.28 -18.73
N GLN A 588 -23.24 -13.42 -19.27
CA GLN A 588 -24.21 -13.77 -20.32
C GLN A 588 -23.68 -13.59 -21.75
N SER A 589 -22.52 -12.93 -21.94
CA SER A 589 -21.85 -12.71 -23.23
C SER A 589 -20.88 -13.83 -23.56
#